data_AF-A0A3M7S2F8-F1
#
_entry.id   AF-A0A3M7S2F8-F1
#
_cell.length_a   1.000
_cell.length_b   1.000
_cell.length_c   1.000
_cell.angle_alpha   90.00
_cell.angle_beta   90.00
_cell.angle_gamma   90.00
#
_symmetry.space_group_name_H-M   'P 1'
#
loop_
_entity.id
_entity.type
_entity.pdbx_description
1 polymer ?
#
loop_
_entity_poly.entity_id
_entity_poly.type
_entity_poly.pdbx_seq_one_letter_code
_entity_poly.pdbx_strand_id
1 'polypeptide(L)' 'MSTEKPKKSRPAPIRIECKIIFVRIIEVDSKNEKFNAECVVECAWNDDKLMKALLDPELPNKRKYIFNFFSLLF' A
#
# COMPACT_ATOMS: atom_id res chain seq x y z
N MET A 1 39.00 13.25 -21.29
CA MET A 1 37.52 13.28 -21.17
C MET A 1 37.15 12.30 -20.06
N SER A 2 36.81 12.78 -18.86
CA SER A 2 36.47 11.90 -17.73
C SER A 2 35.08 11.29 -17.93
N THR A 3 35.03 9.97 -18.08
CA THR A 3 33.79 9.18 -18.06
C THR A 3 33.40 8.94 -16.61
N GLU A 4 32.73 9.92 -15.98
CA GLU A 4 32.16 9.72 -14.65
C GLU A 4 30.92 8.82 -14.80
N LYS A 5 30.96 7.59 -14.25
CA LYS A 5 29.79 6.69 -14.22
C LYS A 5 28.68 7.37 -13.41
N PRO A 6 27.41 7.34 -13.85
CA PRO A 6 26.32 7.97 -13.12
C PRO A 6 26.20 7.33 -11.74
N LYS A 7 26.25 8.15 -10.69
CA LYS A 7 26.03 7.72 -9.30
C LYS A 7 24.62 7.12 -9.24
N LYS A 8 24.53 5.81 -8.96
CA LYS A 8 23.24 5.14 -8.75
C LYS A 8 22.53 5.81 -7.58
N SER A 9 21.49 6.59 -7.88
CA SER A 9 20.61 7.17 -6.86
C SER A 9 19.96 6.03 -6.08
N ARG A 10 20.01 6.10 -4.75
CA ARG A 10 19.28 5.14 -3.90
C ARG A 10 17.79 5.25 -4.20
N PRO A 11 17.04 4.12 -4.23
CA PRO A 11 15.61 4.19 -4.41
C PRO A 11 15.00 5.01 -3.26
N ALA A 12 14.06 5.90 -3.60
CA ALA A 12 13.32 6.68 -2.62
C ALA A 12 12.48 5.73 -1.74
N PRO A 13 12.25 6.06 -0.46
CA PRO A 13 11.39 5.27 0.40
C PRO A 13 9.95 5.27 -0.12
N ILE A 14 9.29 4.11 -0.04
CA ILE A 14 7.87 3.97 -0.38
C ILE A 14 7.04 4.69 0.68
N ARG A 15 6.15 5.57 0.24
CA ARG A 15 5.17 6.22 1.11
C ARG A 15 3.92 5.36 1.15
N ILE A 16 3.49 5.01 2.36
CA ILE A 16 2.25 4.27 2.62
C ILE A 16 1.36 5.19 3.45
N GLU A 17 0.18 5.48 2.92
CA GLU A 17 -0.88 6.19 3.63
C GLU A 17 -1.76 5.16 4.32
N CYS A 18 -1.92 5.28 5.63
CA CYS A 18 -2.74 4.36 6.42
C CYS A 18 -3.89 5.13 7.07
N LYS A 19 -5.07 4.52 7.08
CA LYS A 19 -6.27 5.05 7.74
C LYS A 19 -6.93 3.92 8.53
N ILE A 20 -7.20 4.19 9.80
CA ILE A 20 -7.87 3.24 10.70
C ILE A 20 -9.28 3.75 10.94
N ILE A 21 -10.26 2.90 10.68
CA ILE A 21 -11.68 3.19 10.88
C ILE A 21 -12.18 2.24 11.96
N PHE A 22 -12.46 2.79 13.15
CA PHE A 22 -13.10 2.02 14.21
C PHE A 22 -14.58 1.81 13.86
N VAL A 23 -14.99 0.55 13.76
CA VAL A 23 -16.37 0.15 13.48
C VAL A 23 -17.14 0.03 14.78
N ARG A 24 -16.54 -0.63 15.78
CA ARG A 24 -17.17 -0.87 17.08
C ARG A 24 -16.13 -0.98 18.19
N ILE A 25 -16.39 -0.33 19.33
CA ILE A 25 -15.67 -0.58 20.57
C ILE A 25 -16.38 -1.70 21.34
N ILE A 26 -15.65 -2.72 21.76
CA ILE A 26 -16.20 -3.95 22.35
C ILE A 26 -16.10 -3.89 23.88
N GLU A 27 -14.91 -3.58 24.39
CA GLU A 27 -14.60 -3.62 25.82
C GLU A 27 -13.57 -2.54 26.14
N VAL A 28 -13.72 -1.89 27.29
CA VAL A 28 -12.76 -0.89 27.80
C VAL A 28 -12.34 -1.30 29.21
N ASP A 29 -11.05 -1.55 29.38
CA ASP A 29 -10.40 -1.80 30.66
C ASP A 29 -9.66 -0.55 31.10
N SER A 30 -10.31 0.25 31.96
CA SER A 30 -9.75 1.50 32.48
C SER A 30 -8.64 1.29 33.51
N LYS A 31 -8.57 0.10 34.15
CA LYS A 31 -7.52 -0.20 35.12
C LYS A 31 -6.18 -0.45 34.41
N ASN A 32 -6.23 -1.10 33.24
CA ASN A 32 -5.06 -1.42 32.44
C ASN A 32 -4.86 -0.50 31.23
N GLU A 33 -5.68 0.55 31.10
CA GLU A 33 -5.65 1.53 30.00
C GLU A 33 -5.71 0.89 28.60
N LYS A 34 -6.59 -0.10 28.44
CA LYS A 34 -6.75 -0.86 27.18
C LYS A 34 -8.20 -0.86 26.72
N PHE A 35 -8.40 -1.02 25.43
CA PHE A 35 -9.71 -1.33 24.88
C PHE A 35 -9.59 -2.28 23.69
N ASN A 36 -10.63 -3.09 23.51
CA ASN A 36 -10.81 -3.96 22.36
C ASN A 36 -11.75 -3.26 21.37
N ALA A 37 -11.37 -3.22 20.10
CA ALA A 37 -12.20 -2.65 19.06
C ALA A 37 -12.11 -3.45 17.77
N GLU A 38 -13.22 -3.50 17.06
CA GLU A 38 -13.29 -3.92 15.68
C GLU A 38 -12.98 -2.70 14.80
N CYS A 39 -12.01 -2.86 13.89
CA CYS A 39 -11.61 -1.79 12.99
C CYS A 39 -11.25 -2.32 11.60
N VAL A 40 -11.39 -1.43 10.63
CA VAL A 40 -10.89 -1.62 9.27
C VAL A 40 -9.62 -0.79 9.12
N VAL A 41 -8.58 -1.40 8.56
CA VAL A 41 -7.32 -0.72 8.25
C VAL A 41 -7.22 -0.58 6.73
N GLU A 42 -7.31 0.65 6.25
CA GLU A 42 -7.11 1.00 4.84
C GLU A 42 -5.64 1.42 4.66
N CYS A 43 -4.98 0.85 3.65
CA CYS A 43 -3.61 1.20 3.29
C CYS A 43 -3.54 1.55 1.79
N ALA A 44 -2.89 2.65 1.45
CA ALA A 44 -2.67 3.09 0.08
C ALA A 44 -1.18 3.39 -0.15
N TRP A 45 -0.64 2.93 -1.27
CA TRP A 45 0.70 3.28 -1.72
C TRP A 45 0.76 3.30 -3.24
N ASN A 46 1.73 4.03 -3.79
CA ASN A 46 1.99 4.02 -5.22
C ASN A 46 3.05 2.98 -5.56
N ASP A 47 2.71 2.02 -6.42
CA ASP A 47 3.65 1.06 -6.98
C ASP A 47 3.91 1.40 -8.46
N ASP A 48 5.00 2.14 -8.71
CA ASP A 48 5.39 2.56 -10.05
C ASP A 48 5.61 1.39 -11.02
N LYS A 49 5.99 0.21 -10.52
CA LYS A 49 6.19 -0.98 -11.39
C LYS A 49 4.85 -1.54 -11.81
N LEU A 50 3.89 -1.61 -10.88
CA LEU A 50 2.52 -2.01 -11.16
C LEU A 50 1.86 -1.02 -12.13
N MET A 51 1.99 0.29 -11.88
CA MET A 51 1.41 1.32 -12.75
C MET A 51 1.99 1.25 -14.16
N LYS A 52 3.30 1.07 -14.30
CA LYS A 52 3.94 0.86 -15.62
C LYS A 52 3.43 -0.41 -16.31
N ALA A 53 3.31 -1.51 -15.56
CA ALA A 53 2.82 -2.78 -16.11
C ALA A 53 1.34 -2.71 -16.56
N LEU A 54 0.50 -1.94 -15.85
CA LEU A 54 -0.90 -1.75 -16.21
C LEU A 54 -1.09 -0.88 -17.46
N LEU A 55 -0.21 0.11 -17.65
CA LEU A 55 -0.28 1.07 -18.75
C LEU A 55 0.40 0.57 -20.03
N ASP A 56 1.20 -0.49 -19.99
CA ASP A 56 1.88 -1.04 -21.17
C ASP A 56 0.86 -1.74 -22.11
N PRO A 57 0.69 -1.25 -23.35
CA PRO A 57 -0.23 -1.85 -24.32
C PRO A 57 0.24 -3.21 -24.85
N GLU A 58 1.52 -3.56 -24.75
CA GLU A 58 2.10 -4.75 -25.36
C GLU A 58 2.20 -5.97 -24.42
N LEU A 59 1.87 -5.82 -23.14
CA LEU A 59 1.94 -6.92 -22.18
C LEU A 59 0.80 -7.94 -22.37
N PRO A 60 1.08 -9.22 -22.71
CA PRO A 60 0.06 -10.22 -23.00
C PRO A 60 -0.71 -10.73 -21.77
N ASN A 61 -0.42 -10.23 -20.56
CA ASN A 61 -0.94 -10.76 -19.30
C ASN A 61 -1.48 -9.68 -18.33
N LYS A 62 -2.24 -8.70 -18.86
CA LYS A 62 -2.91 -7.65 -18.06
C LYS A 62 -3.78 -8.17 -16.89
N ARG A 63 -4.26 -9.42 -16.98
CA ARG A 63 -5.17 -10.01 -15.98
C ARG A 63 -4.52 -10.38 -14.64
N LYS A 64 -3.20 -10.55 -14.55
CA LYS A 64 -2.53 -10.93 -13.29
C LYS A 64 -2.41 -9.78 -12.29
N TYR A 65 -2.43 -8.53 -12.77
CA TYR A 65 -2.19 -7.33 -11.95
C TYR A 65 -3.46 -6.68 -11.39
N ILE A 66 -4.64 -7.17 -11.78
CA ILE A 66 -5.95 -6.65 -11.32
C ILE A 66 -6.36 -7.24 -9.95
N PHE A 67 -5.66 -8.26 -9.45
CA PHE A 67 -5.92 -8.87 -8.15
C PHE A 67 -5.27 -8.08 -7.02
N ASN A 68 -5.94 -7.02 -6.55
CA ASN A 68 -5.97 -6.54 -5.15
C ASN A 68 -6.64 -5.17 -4.97
N PHE A 69 -7.15 -4.55 -6.04
CA PHE A 69 -7.83 -3.25 -5.89
C PHE A 69 -9.27 -3.36 -5.35
N PHE A 70 -9.90 -4.53 -5.49
CA PHE A 70 -11.32 -4.72 -5.16
C PHE A 70 -11.62 -5.65 -3.97
N SER A 71 -10.65 -6.39 -3.43
CA SER A 71 -10.88 -7.24 -2.25
C SER A 71 -10.87 -6.48 -0.92
N LEU A 72 -10.88 -5.15 -0.96
CA LEU A 72 -11.11 -4.26 0.19
C LEU A 72 -12.53 -3.66 0.19
N LEU A 73 -13.37 -4.06 -0.77
CA LEU A 73 -14.81 -3.81 -0.76
C LEU A 73 -15.48 -5.18 -0.70
N PHE A 74 -16.17 -5.45 0.41
CA PHE A 74 -16.83 -6.69 0.86
C PHE A 74 -16.03 -7.59 1.79
#